data_AF-O50655-F1
#
_entry.id   AF-O50655-F1
#
_cell.length_a   1.000
_cell.length_b   1.000
_cell.length_c   1.000
_cell.angle_alpha   90.00
_cell.angle_beta   90.00
_cell.angle_gamma   90.00
#
_symmetry.space_group_name_H-M   'P 1'
#
loop_
_entity.id
_entity.type
_entity.pdbx_description
1 polymer ?
#
loop_
_entity_poly.entity_id
_entity_poly.type
_entity_poly.pdbx_seq_one_letter_code
_entity_poly.pdbx_strand_id
1 'polypeptide(L)'
;MLLYILLIESRFIMKIKDNFMLIKNARIENNERLSLKAKRRLEKSKADNTLKAYACDWSDFSDWCQYHGVTDLPASPETIVNYINDLADDAKANTVSRRVTAISENHIAAGFSGRHNPAKDGMVRAAMSAIRREKGTFQRGKSPILMETLYLLADLFDEEKLSGLRDKALIYLGFAGAFRRSELVHIQYEDLTFTPQGVIIFMAHSKGDQLGHGEQIAIPYAPQAEICAVRALKKWLDTAQIHRGPIFRPITRVQSLRNTQLSDKSVALIVKKYVGLAGLDEHLFAGHSLRRGFATSAAQHDIDALTIMRQTRHKSEKMVHRYIEQGNIFKDNALNRMYNK
;
A
#
# COMPACT_ATOMS: atom_id res chain seq x y z
N MET A 1 -2.73 26.12 6.42
CA MET A 1 -2.45 24.67 6.52
C MET A 1 -2.54 23.94 5.16
N LEU A 2 -3.56 24.19 4.34
CA LEU A 2 -3.71 23.58 2.99
C LEU A 2 -2.58 23.83 1.98
N LEU A 3 -1.84 24.94 2.08
CA LEU A 3 -0.69 25.20 1.21
C LEU A 3 0.43 24.14 1.34
N TYR A 4 0.50 23.45 2.47
CA TYR A 4 1.53 22.43 2.72
C TYR A 4 1.18 21.06 2.14
N ILE A 5 -0.11 20.77 1.92
CA ILE A 5 -0.54 19.47 1.38
C ILE A 5 -0.24 19.36 -0.12
N LEU A 6 -0.24 20.48 -0.85
CA LEU A 6 0.04 20.50 -2.30
C LEU A 6 1.54 20.52 -2.65
N LEU A 7 2.42 20.85 -1.70
CA LEU A 7 3.88 20.95 -1.97
C LEU A 7 4.66 19.64 -1.83
N ILE A 8 3.99 18.50 -1.63
CA ILE A 8 4.66 17.18 -1.54
C ILE A 8 5.09 16.64 -2.92
N GLU A 9 4.78 17.31 -4.02
CA GLU A 9 5.15 16.82 -5.38
C GLU A 9 6.49 17.35 -5.95
N SER A 10 7.25 18.20 -5.25
CA SER A 10 8.55 18.67 -5.75
C SER A 10 9.65 18.60 -4.70
N ARG A 11 10.55 17.60 -4.85
CA ARG A 11 11.98 17.48 -4.45
C ARG A 11 12.58 18.24 -3.25
N PHE A 12 11.81 18.83 -2.34
CA PHE A 12 12.35 19.33 -1.09
C PHE A 12 12.56 18.13 -0.17
N ILE A 13 13.82 17.76 0.05
CA ILE A 13 14.18 16.81 1.10
C ILE A 13 13.81 17.52 2.41
N MET A 14 12.61 17.26 2.93
CA MET A 14 12.19 17.73 4.23
C MET A 14 13.27 17.37 5.25
N LYS A 15 13.90 18.39 5.85
CA LYS A 15 14.91 18.19 6.89
C LYS A 15 14.19 17.61 8.10
N ILE A 16 14.57 16.39 8.49
CA ILE A 16 14.02 15.75 9.69
C ILE A 16 14.35 16.65 10.89
N LYS A 17 13.34 17.03 11.68
CA LYS A 17 13.54 17.84 12.88
C LYS A 17 14.41 17.11 13.89
N ASP A 18 15.27 17.86 14.59
CA ASP A 18 16.25 17.28 15.53
C ASP A 18 15.58 16.58 16.73
N ASN A 19 14.34 16.96 17.07
CA ASN A 19 13.54 16.31 18.11
C ASN A 19 12.73 15.09 17.62
N PHE A 20 12.97 14.61 16.39
CA PHE A 20 12.44 13.34 15.91
C PHE A 20 13.34 12.17 16.34
N MET A 21 13.01 11.60 17.49
CA MET A 21 13.80 10.62 18.22
C MET A 21 13.74 9.19 17.64
N LEU A 22 12.89 8.90 16.66
CA LEU A 22 12.82 7.55 16.06
C LEU A 22 14.03 7.21 15.18
N ILE A 23 14.66 8.20 14.53
CA ILE A 23 15.83 7.99 13.68
C ILE A 23 17.12 8.13 14.49
N LYS A 24 17.22 9.21 15.27
CA LYS A 24 18.35 9.47 16.17
C LYS A 24 17.93 9.17 17.60
N ASN A 25 17.73 7.90 17.91
CA ASN A 25 17.36 7.54 19.27
C ASN A 25 18.58 7.65 20.17
N ALA A 26 18.75 8.81 20.80
CA ALA A 26 19.87 9.09 21.71
C ALA A 26 19.99 8.04 22.83
N ARG A 27 18.90 7.40 23.26
CA ARG A 27 18.96 6.32 24.26
C ARG A 27 19.59 5.05 23.70
N ILE A 28 19.45 4.77 22.41
CA ILE A 28 20.11 3.63 21.75
C ILE A 28 21.56 4.01 21.44
N GLU A 29 21.78 5.20 20.86
CA GLU A 29 23.11 5.70 20.49
C GLU A 29 24.04 5.80 21.71
N ASN A 30 23.57 6.34 22.83
CA ASN A 30 24.38 6.56 24.03
C ASN A 30 24.41 5.35 25.00
N ASN A 31 23.72 4.25 24.69
CA ASN A 31 23.77 3.08 25.56
C ASN A 31 25.07 2.31 25.34
N GLU A 32 26.02 2.48 26.25
CA GLU A 32 27.34 1.82 26.23
C GLU A 32 27.24 0.29 26.37
N ARG A 33 26.14 -0.22 26.96
CA ARG A 33 25.90 -1.66 27.09
C ARG A 33 25.43 -2.30 25.78
N LEU A 34 25.00 -1.50 24.80
CA LEU A 34 24.63 -2.01 23.48
C LEU A 34 25.85 -2.07 22.57
N SER A 35 26.11 -3.24 21.99
CA SER A 35 27.08 -3.36 20.89
C SER A 35 26.65 -2.51 19.69
N LEU A 36 27.62 -2.09 18.87
CA LEU A 36 27.35 -1.38 17.61
C LEU A 36 26.40 -2.16 16.69
N LYS A 37 26.50 -3.50 16.70
CA LYS A 37 25.59 -4.40 15.96
C LYS A 37 24.16 -4.34 16.48
N ALA A 38 23.97 -4.26 17.80
CA ALA A 38 22.65 -4.13 18.42
C ALA A 38 22.01 -2.78 18.08
N LYS A 39 22.77 -1.67 18.17
CA LYS A 39 22.31 -0.33 17.79
C LYS A 39 21.80 -0.29 16.35
N ARG A 40 22.60 -0.75 15.38
CA ARG A 40 22.24 -0.85 13.96
C ARG A 40 21.00 -1.72 13.69
N ARG A 41 20.76 -2.77 14.49
CA ARG A 41 19.58 -3.62 14.35
C ARG A 41 18.31 -2.96 14.88
N LEU A 42 18.41 -2.22 15.98
CA LEU A 42 17.28 -1.50 16.56
C LEU A 42 16.81 -0.34 15.68
N GLU A 43 17.73 0.33 14.97
CA GLU A 43 17.42 1.34 13.95
C GLU A 43 16.53 0.78 12.82
N LYS A 44 16.69 -0.50 12.47
CA LYS A 44 15.92 -1.19 11.42
C LYS A 44 14.58 -1.78 11.90
N SER A 45 14.15 -1.47 13.13
CA SER A 45 12.93 -2.04 13.72
C SER A 45 11.63 -1.59 13.03
N LYS A 46 11.65 -0.45 12.33
CA LYS A 46 10.52 0.08 11.55
C LYS A 46 10.89 0.13 10.08
N ALA A 47 9.91 -0.08 9.21
CA ALA A 47 10.11 0.09 7.78
C ALA A 47 10.41 1.56 7.42
N ASP A 48 11.30 1.80 6.45
CA ASP A 48 11.72 3.14 6.02
C ASP A 48 10.53 4.04 5.64
N ASN A 49 9.51 3.47 5.01
CA ASN A 49 8.30 4.23 4.64
C ASN A 49 7.50 4.67 5.88
N THR A 50 7.50 3.87 6.95
CA THR A 50 6.89 4.24 8.22
C THR A 50 7.68 5.36 8.90
N LEU A 51 9.02 5.27 8.90
CA LEU A 51 9.88 6.33 9.45
C LEU A 51 9.70 7.65 8.70
N LYS A 52 9.72 7.63 7.37
CA LYS A 52 9.47 8.82 6.54
C LYS A 52 8.09 9.42 6.80
N ALA A 53 7.07 8.58 6.88
CA ALA A 53 5.72 9.01 7.20
C ALA A 53 5.66 9.66 8.59
N TYR A 54 6.19 9.00 9.62
CA TYR A 54 6.18 9.54 10.99
C TYR A 54 7.06 10.79 11.14
N ALA A 55 8.15 10.92 10.41
CA ALA A 55 8.97 12.13 10.41
C ALA A 55 8.18 13.34 9.87
N CYS A 56 7.47 13.16 8.74
CA CYS A 56 6.60 14.19 8.19
C CYS A 56 5.45 14.55 9.15
N ASP A 57 4.86 13.53 9.77
CA ASP A 57 3.78 13.67 10.72
C ASP A 57 4.22 14.43 11.99
N TRP A 58 5.44 14.14 12.47
CA TRP A 58 6.03 14.81 13.60
C TRP A 58 6.44 16.25 13.29
N SER A 59 6.97 16.51 12.09
CA SER A 59 7.30 17.87 11.66
C SER A 59 6.08 18.77 11.72
N ASP A 60 4.96 18.32 11.14
CA ASP A 60 3.68 19.03 11.15
C ASP A 60 3.19 19.34 12.57
N PHE A 61 3.22 18.35 13.47
CA PHE A 61 2.87 18.55 14.88
C PHE A 61 3.80 19.56 15.59
N SER A 62 5.10 19.46 15.35
CA SER A 62 6.10 20.35 15.95
C SER A 62 5.96 21.79 15.43
N ASP A 63 5.70 21.96 14.14
CA ASP A 63 5.42 23.27 13.53
C ASP A 63 4.14 23.89 14.13
N TRP A 64 3.09 23.09 14.33
CA TRP A 64 1.88 23.52 15.03
C TRP A 64 2.16 23.93 16.48
N CYS A 65 2.93 23.13 17.23
CA CYS A 65 3.28 23.46 18.62
C CYS A 65 4.07 24.77 18.71
N GLN A 66 5.04 24.96 17.82
CA GLN A 66 5.81 26.20 17.73
C GLN A 66 4.92 27.41 17.44
N TYR A 67 3.96 27.27 16.52
CA TYR A 67 3.02 28.34 16.18
C TYR A 67 2.12 28.72 17.37
N HIS A 68 1.66 27.73 18.16
CA HIS A 68 0.81 27.95 19.33
C HIS A 68 1.58 28.25 20.63
N GLY A 69 2.92 28.31 20.59
CA GLY A 69 3.75 28.59 21.77
C GLY A 69 3.71 27.48 22.84
N VAL A 70 3.45 26.24 22.44
CA VAL A 70 3.39 25.07 23.33
C VAL A 70 4.56 24.12 23.05
N THR A 71 4.88 23.28 24.04
CA THR A 71 5.97 22.31 23.90
C THR A 71 5.50 21.05 23.16
N ASP A 72 6.30 20.59 22.18
CA ASP A 72 6.03 19.37 21.41
C ASP A 72 6.60 18.10 22.06
N LEU A 73 7.73 18.20 22.78
CA LEU A 73 8.37 17.08 23.48
C LEU A 73 8.94 17.47 24.86
N PRO A 74 8.37 16.99 25.98
CA PRO A 74 7.09 16.29 26.05
C PRO A 74 5.91 17.25 25.81
N ALA A 75 5.00 16.86 24.93
CA ALA A 75 3.70 17.53 24.83
C ALA A 75 2.80 17.16 26.02
N SER A 76 1.85 18.04 26.34
CA SER A 76 0.74 17.70 27.23
C SER A 76 -0.36 16.94 26.45
N PRO A 77 -1.22 16.14 27.11
CA PRO A 77 -2.41 15.58 26.48
C PRO A 77 -3.30 16.63 25.81
N GLU A 78 -3.46 17.81 26.43
CA GLU A 78 -4.24 18.94 25.92
C GLU A 78 -3.65 19.49 24.61
N THR A 79 -2.33 19.63 24.53
CA THR A 79 -1.63 20.03 23.30
C THR A 79 -1.95 19.07 22.15
N ILE A 80 -1.93 17.77 22.41
CA ILE A 80 -2.26 16.75 21.40
C ILE A 80 -3.73 16.85 21.01
N VAL A 81 -4.64 17.01 21.98
CA VAL A 81 -6.08 17.14 21.73
C VAL A 81 -6.39 18.36 20.86
N ASN A 82 -5.80 19.52 21.14
CA ASN A 82 -6.00 20.72 20.34
C ASN A 82 -5.48 20.52 18.91
N TYR A 83 -4.25 20.03 18.76
CA TYR A 83 -3.67 19.72 17.45
C TYR A 83 -4.54 18.76 16.62
N ILE A 84 -5.06 17.67 17.21
CA ILE A 84 -5.86 16.71 16.44
C ILE A 84 -7.23 17.24 16.06
N ASN A 85 -7.80 18.19 16.81
CA ASN A 85 -9.06 18.85 16.45
C ASN A 85 -8.83 19.85 15.30
N ASP A 86 -7.81 20.71 15.40
CA ASP A 86 -7.42 21.61 14.30
C ASP A 86 -7.10 20.83 13.02
N LEU A 87 -6.36 19.72 13.16
CA LEU A 87 -6.09 18.84 12.03
C LEU A 87 -7.35 18.16 11.49
N ALA A 88 -8.30 17.83 12.35
CA ALA A 88 -9.52 17.13 11.96
C ALA A 88 -10.44 17.99 11.09
N ASP A 89 -10.33 19.32 11.11
CA ASP A 89 -11.07 20.21 10.20
C ASP A 89 -10.82 19.81 8.74
N ASP A 90 -9.54 19.66 8.37
CA ASP A 90 -9.11 19.38 6.99
C ASP A 90 -8.73 17.91 6.72
N ALA A 91 -8.56 17.07 7.77
CA ALA A 91 -8.05 15.71 7.62
C ALA A 91 -9.06 14.62 7.98
N LYS A 92 -8.95 13.48 7.29
CA LYS A 92 -9.72 12.26 7.61
C LYS A 92 -9.33 11.71 8.97
N ALA A 93 -10.28 11.09 9.68
CA ALA A 93 -10.04 10.47 11.00
C ALA A 93 -8.87 9.47 11.01
N ASN A 94 -8.62 8.74 9.91
CA ASN A 94 -7.45 7.85 9.81
C ASN A 94 -6.12 8.59 9.69
N THR A 95 -6.11 9.76 9.04
CA THR A 95 -4.92 10.62 8.98
C THR A 95 -4.60 11.14 10.37
N VAL A 96 -5.60 11.66 11.07
CA VAL A 96 -5.48 12.12 12.48
C VAL A 96 -4.98 10.99 13.37
N SER A 97 -5.59 9.80 13.26
CA SER A 97 -5.16 8.61 14.02
C SER A 97 -3.70 8.24 13.76
N ARG A 98 -3.21 8.41 12.52
CA ARG A 98 -1.81 8.17 12.17
C ARG A 98 -0.88 9.19 12.80
N ARG A 99 -1.30 10.47 12.92
CA ARG A 99 -0.54 11.50 13.65
C ARG A 99 -0.40 11.15 15.12
N VAL A 100 -1.50 10.73 15.76
CA VAL A 100 -1.46 10.27 17.17
C VAL A 100 -0.48 9.11 17.34
N THR A 101 -0.47 8.14 16.40
CA THR A 101 0.53 7.06 16.43
C THR A 101 1.97 7.61 16.28
N ALA A 102 2.23 8.51 15.34
CA ALA A 102 3.56 9.09 15.14
C ALA A 102 4.05 9.84 16.38
N ILE A 103 3.19 10.68 16.98
CA ILE A 103 3.45 11.41 18.23
C ILE A 103 3.75 10.43 19.37
N SER A 104 2.91 9.39 19.52
CA SER A 104 3.10 8.34 20.54
C SER A 104 4.45 7.64 20.38
N GLU A 105 4.80 7.21 19.16
CA GLU A 105 6.06 6.50 18.91
C GLU A 105 7.28 7.42 19.17
N ASN A 106 7.18 8.72 18.85
CA ASN A 106 8.26 9.67 19.11
C ASN A 106 8.46 9.91 20.61
N HIS A 107 7.37 10.03 21.37
CA HIS A 107 7.41 10.11 22.83
C HIS A 107 8.01 8.84 23.44
N ILE A 108 7.67 7.65 22.95
CA ILE A 108 8.28 6.39 23.40
C ILE A 108 9.78 6.39 23.15
N ALA A 109 10.21 6.81 21.95
CA ALA A 109 11.62 6.91 21.60
C ALA A 109 12.39 7.90 22.50
N ALA A 110 11.75 9.00 22.88
CA ALA A 110 12.28 9.99 23.83
C ALA A 110 12.28 9.53 25.30
N GLY A 111 11.64 8.40 25.63
CA GLY A 111 11.60 7.86 27.00
C GLY A 111 10.25 7.93 27.71
N PHE A 112 9.26 8.60 27.11
CA PHE A 112 7.91 8.73 27.63
C PHE A 112 7.05 7.52 27.21
N SER A 113 7.14 6.43 27.97
CA SER A 113 6.45 5.17 27.70
C SER A 113 5.34 4.86 28.73
N GLY A 114 4.44 3.94 28.38
CA GLY A 114 3.33 3.54 29.27
C GLY A 114 2.43 4.71 29.63
N ARG A 115 2.20 4.92 30.94
CA ARG A 115 1.40 6.03 31.49
C ARG A 115 2.00 7.42 31.26
N HIS A 116 3.30 7.51 30.97
CA HIS A 116 3.98 8.78 30.72
C HIS A 116 3.87 9.23 29.26
N ASN A 117 3.28 8.42 28.38
CA ASN A 117 3.05 8.78 26.99
C ASN A 117 1.77 9.64 26.87
N PRO A 118 1.87 10.95 26.56
CA PRO A 118 0.71 11.85 26.53
C PRO A 118 -0.30 11.45 25.45
N ALA A 119 0.14 10.85 24.33
CA ALA A 119 -0.74 10.38 23.27
C ALA A 119 -1.58 9.16 23.67
N LYS A 120 -1.25 8.51 24.80
CA LYS A 120 -2.05 7.42 25.37
C LYS A 120 -3.02 7.88 26.45
N ASP A 121 -3.09 9.17 26.77
CA ASP A 121 -4.02 9.68 27.77
C ASP A 121 -5.49 9.41 27.43
N GLY A 122 -6.36 9.31 28.45
CA GLY A 122 -7.79 9.12 28.27
C GLY A 122 -8.46 10.23 27.46
N MET A 123 -8.02 11.47 27.63
CA MET A 123 -8.51 12.64 26.91
C MET A 123 -8.23 12.54 25.40
N VAL A 124 -7.01 12.14 25.02
CA VAL A 124 -6.62 11.93 23.62
C VAL A 124 -7.47 10.83 22.97
N ARG A 125 -7.73 9.73 23.71
CA ARG A 125 -8.60 8.65 23.21
C ARG A 125 -10.05 9.09 23.06
N ALA A 126 -10.56 9.89 23.99
CA ALA A 126 -11.91 10.43 23.94
C ALA A 126 -12.09 11.39 22.74
N ALA A 127 -11.14 12.31 22.54
CA ALA A 127 -11.09 13.22 21.40
C ALA A 127 -11.01 12.44 20.07
N MET A 128 -10.14 11.44 19.96
CA MET A 128 -10.08 10.56 18.78
C MET A 128 -11.40 9.82 18.51
N SER A 129 -12.13 9.44 19.56
CA SER A 129 -13.43 8.79 19.43
C SER A 129 -14.54 9.76 19.03
N ALA A 130 -14.46 11.03 19.43
CA ALA A 130 -15.34 12.09 18.97
C ALA A 130 -15.10 12.39 17.46
N ILE A 131 -13.85 12.62 17.06
CA ILE A 131 -13.46 12.87 15.67
C ILE A 131 -13.91 11.73 14.74
N ARG A 132 -13.75 10.47 15.16
CA ARG A 132 -14.22 9.31 14.37
C ARG A 132 -15.73 9.26 14.21
N ARG A 133 -16.49 9.66 15.23
CA ARG A 133 -17.96 9.70 15.18
C ARG A 133 -18.46 10.84 14.29
N GLU A 134 -17.88 12.03 14.45
CA GLU A 134 -18.25 13.22 13.69
C GLU A 134 -17.95 13.07 12.20
N LYS A 135 -16.72 12.70 11.83
CA LYS A 135 -16.33 12.60 10.42
C LYS A 135 -16.85 11.35 9.72
N GLY A 136 -17.29 10.35 10.48
CA GLY A 136 -17.54 9.01 10.01
C GLY A 136 -16.27 8.30 9.52
N THR A 137 -16.33 6.96 9.47
CA THR A 137 -15.21 6.12 8.99
C THR A 137 -15.47 5.52 7.61
N PHE A 138 -16.58 5.91 6.95
CA PHE A 138 -16.90 5.36 5.64
C PHE A 138 -15.89 5.82 4.60
N GLN A 139 -15.23 4.85 3.96
CA GLN A 139 -14.28 5.11 2.89
C GLN A 139 -14.87 4.56 1.59
N ARG A 140 -15.13 5.46 0.63
CA ARG A 140 -15.31 5.10 -0.78
C ARG A 140 -13.97 4.55 -1.30
N GLY A 141 -13.77 3.24 -1.11
CA GLY A 141 -12.59 2.55 -1.59
C GLY A 141 -12.59 2.47 -3.12
N LYS A 142 -11.40 2.39 -3.72
CA LYS A 142 -11.23 2.29 -5.17
C LYS A 142 -11.91 1.06 -5.76
N SER A 143 -12.58 1.19 -6.90
CA SER A 143 -13.30 0.10 -7.58
C SER A 143 -12.36 -1.07 -7.91
N PRO A 144 -12.85 -2.32 -7.83
CA PRO A 144 -12.11 -3.48 -8.33
C PRO A 144 -11.94 -3.41 -9.85
N ILE A 145 -10.79 -3.88 -10.37
CA ILE A 145 -10.68 -4.32 -11.77
C ILE A 145 -11.11 -5.79 -11.77
N LEU A 146 -12.33 -6.08 -12.21
CA LEU A 146 -12.86 -7.43 -12.21
C LEU A 146 -12.26 -8.25 -13.36
N MET A 147 -12.44 -9.57 -13.35
CA MET A 147 -11.91 -10.44 -14.38
C MET A 147 -12.44 -10.06 -15.78
N GLU A 148 -13.72 -9.73 -15.89
CA GLU A 148 -14.37 -9.22 -17.10
C GLU A 148 -13.75 -7.90 -17.59
N THR A 149 -13.27 -7.05 -16.67
CA THR A 149 -12.57 -5.82 -17.03
C THR A 149 -11.24 -6.12 -17.72
N LEU A 150 -10.56 -7.23 -17.38
CA LEU A 150 -9.30 -7.60 -18.04
C LEU A 150 -9.49 -7.86 -19.54
N TYR A 151 -10.62 -8.47 -19.93
CA TYR A 151 -10.95 -8.68 -21.34
C TYR A 151 -11.14 -7.35 -22.07
N LEU A 152 -11.82 -6.37 -21.45
CA LEU A 152 -11.98 -5.03 -22.02
C LEU A 152 -10.62 -4.31 -22.20
N LEU A 153 -9.65 -4.57 -21.32
CA LEU A 153 -8.32 -3.97 -21.44
C LEU A 153 -7.45 -4.64 -22.52
N ALA A 154 -7.75 -5.87 -22.92
CA ALA A 154 -6.86 -6.70 -23.75
C ALA A 154 -6.49 -6.04 -25.09
N ASP A 155 -7.44 -5.37 -25.72
CA ASP A 155 -7.27 -4.70 -27.03
C ASP A 155 -6.65 -3.30 -26.93
N LEU A 156 -6.49 -2.78 -25.72
CA LEU A 156 -5.98 -1.42 -25.48
C LEU A 156 -4.46 -1.38 -25.32
N PHE A 157 -3.81 -2.54 -25.19
CA PHE A 157 -2.36 -2.64 -25.07
C PHE A 157 -1.69 -2.56 -26.45
N ASP A 158 -1.00 -1.45 -26.71
CA ASP A 158 -0.11 -1.32 -27.86
C ASP A 158 1.15 -2.20 -27.69
N GLU A 159 1.07 -3.45 -28.13
CA GLU A 159 2.13 -4.45 -28.01
C GLU A 159 3.31 -4.23 -28.97
N GLU A 160 3.22 -3.29 -29.92
CA GLU A 160 4.38 -2.85 -30.72
C GLU A 160 5.34 -2.03 -29.85
N LYS A 161 4.84 -1.44 -28.76
CA LYS A 161 5.62 -0.68 -27.79
C LYS A 161 5.99 -1.54 -26.58
N LEU A 162 7.25 -1.46 -26.16
CA LEU A 162 7.73 -2.03 -24.89
C LEU A 162 6.87 -1.60 -23.69
N SER A 163 6.35 -0.37 -23.70
CA SER A 163 5.45 0.12 -22.64
C SER A 163 4.12 -0.62 -22.61
N GLY A 164 3.51 -0.94 -23.75
CA GLY A 164 2.28 -1.73 -23.79
C GLY A 164 2.51 -3.17 -23.32
N LEU A 165 3.62 -3.80 -23.74
CA LEU A 165 4.01 -5.13 -23.25
C LEU A 165 4.21 -5.16 -21.73
N ARG A 166 4.98 -4.18 -21.20
CA ARG A 166 5.19 -4.04 -19.75
C ARG A 166 3.87 -3.84 -19.02
N ASP A 167 3.02 -2.94 -19.51
CA ASP A 167 1.79 -2.57 -18.83
C ASP A 167 0.78 -3.73 -18.82
N LYS A 168 0.69 -4.50 -19.92
CA LYS A 168 -0.09 -5.74 -20.02
C LYS A 168 0.37 -6.78 -19.00
N ALA A 169 1.68 -7.06 -18.98
CA ALA A 169 2.27 -7.97 -18.00
C ALA A 169 2.01 -7.50 -16.56
N LEU A 170 2.16 -6.20 -16.29
CA LEU A 170 1.98 -5.61 -14.96
C LEU A 170 0.54 -5.71 -14.46
N ILE A 171 -0.45 -5.36 -15.29
CA ILE A 171 -1.87 -5.42 -14.92
C ILE A 171 -2.29 -6.87 -14.67
N TYR A 172 -1.99 -7.79 -15.59
CA TYR A 172 -2.43 -9.18 -15.47
C TYR A 172 -1.72 -9.91 -14.33
N LEU A 173 -0.41 -9.71 -14.17
CA LEU A 173 0.33 -10.30 -13.06
C LEU A 173 -0.15 -9.73 -11.71
N GLY A 174 -0.39 -8.41 -11.66
CA GLY A 174 -0.91 -7.71 -10.49
C GLY A 174 -2.28 -8.23 -10.04
N PHE A 175 -3.18 -8.52 -11.00
CA PHE A 175 -4.46 -9.17 -10.73
C PHE A 175 -4.26 -10.63 -10.31
N ALA A 176 -3.64 -11.46 -11.16
CA ALA A 176 -3.58 -12.91 -10.96
C ALA A 176 -2.85 -13.32 -9.68
N GLY A 177 -1.77 -12.61 -9.31
CA GLY A 177 -1.05 -12.84 -8.05
C GLY A 177 -1.56 -12.04 -6.86
N ALA A 178 -2.64 -11.27 -7.03
CA ALA A 178 -3.26 -10.41 -6.02
C ALA A 178 -2.24 -9.53 -5.26
N PHE A 179 -1.27 -8.98 -5.98
CA PHE A 179 -0.11 -8.29 -5.41
C PHE A 179 -0.49 -6.95 -4.78
N ARG A 180 0.17 -6.63 -3.66
CA ARG A 180 0.27 -5.21 -3.26
C ARG A 180 1.13 -4.48 -4.29
N ARG A 181 0.83 -3.20 -4.56
CA ARG A 181 1.59 -2.38 -5.53
C ARG A 181 3.10 -2.43 -5.30
N SER A 182 3.54 -2.38 -4.04
CA SER A 182 4.95 -2.49 -3.69
C SER A 182 5.51 -3.88 -3.98
N GLU A 183 4.79 -4.96 -3.65
CA GLU A 183 5.22 -6.32 -3.95
C GLU A 183 5.42 -6.49 -5.46
N LEU A 184 4.44 -6.07 -6.26
CA LEU A 184 4.45 -6.21 -7.71
C LEU A 184 5.69 -5.60 -8.37
N VAL A 185 6.06 -4.38 -7.99
CA VAL A 185 7.21 -3.69 -8.60
C VAL A 185 8.56 -4.16 -8.05
N HIS A 186 8.59 -4.92 -6.95
CA HIS A 186 9.82 -5.47 -6.37
C HIS A 186 10.10 -6.91 -6.79
N ILE A 187 9.25 -7.55 -7.61
CA ILE A 187 9.52 -8.89 -8.14
C ILE A 187 10.83 -8.85 -8.95
N GLN A 188 11.75 -9.74 -8.60
CA GLN A 188 13.00 -9.93 -9.33
C GLN A 188 12.86 -11.07 -10.33
N TYR A 189 13.68 -11.06 -11.37
CA TYR A 189 13.73 -12.14 -12.36
C TYR A 189 14.11 -13.47 -11.69
N GLU A 190 15.04 -13.41 -10.74
CA GLU A 190 15.56 -14.53 -9.97
C GLU A 190 14.50 -15.19 -9.08
N ASP A 191 13.41 -14.49 -8.79
CA ASP A 191 12.28 -14.99 -8.00
C ASP A 191 11.25 -15.77 -8.86
N LEU A 192 11.44 -15.82 -10.18
CA LEU A 192 10.53 -16.46 -11.13
C LEU A 192 10.97 -17.89 -11.44
N THR A 193 10.06 -18.84 -11.25
CA THR A 193 10.21 -20.22 -11.74
C THR A 193 9.09 -20.55 -12.71
N PHE A 194 9.41 -20.60 -14.00
CA PHE A 194 8.45 -21.01 -15.03
C PHE A 194 8.34 -22.54 -15.07
N THR A 195 7.10 -23.04 -15.08
CA THR A 195 6.77 -24.46 -15.15
C THR A 195 5.83 -24.73 -16.34
N PRO A 196 5.56 -26.00 -16.70
CA PRO A 196 4.52 -26.32 -17.66
C PRO A 196 3.13 -25.82 -17.25
N GLN A 197 2.85 -25.70 -15.96
CA GLN A 197 1.55 -25.26 -15.43
C GLN A 197 1.42 -23.74 -15.35
N GLY A 198 2.52 -22.98 -15.29
CA GLY A 198 2.48 -21.53 -15.16
C GLY A 198 3.80 -20.90 -14.71
N VAL A 199 3.71 -19.95 -13.78
CA VAL A 199 4.86 -19.36 -13.10
C VAL A 199 4.66 -19.39 -11.59
N ILE A 200 5.72 -19.73 -10.86
CA ILE A 200 5.80 -19.61 -9.41
C ILE A 200 6.67 -18.39 -9.11
N ILE A 201 6.18 -17.51 -8.25
CA ILE A 201 6.88 -16.30 -7.82
C ILE A 201 7.20 -16.44 -6.34
N PHE A 202 8.49 -16.39 -6.00
CA PHE A 202 8.94 -16.36 -4.62
C PHE A 202 8.93 -14.92 -4.09
N MET A 203 8.26 -14.68 -2.98
CA MET A 203 8.21 -13.38 -2.32
C MET A 203 9.08 -13.40 -1.08
N ALA A 204 10.36 -13.01 -1.19
CA ALA A 204 11.28 -12.97 -0.05
C ALA A 204 10.86 -11.99 1.06
N HIS A 205 10.16 -10.91 0.68
CA HIS A 205 9.63 -9.91 1.61
C HIS A 205 8.19 -9.53 1.22
N SER A 206 7.24 -9.80 2.11
CA SER A 206 5.87 -9.28 1.99
C SER A 206 5.59 -8.29 3.10
N LYS A 207 4.69 -7.31 2.88
CA LYS A 207 4.32 -6.34 3.93
C LYS A 207 3.76 -7.04 5.19
N GLY A 208 3.25 -8.27 5.05
CA GLY A 208 2.77 -9.09 6.16
C GLY A 208 3.82 -10.02 6.76
N ASP A 209 4.92 -10.28 6.04
CA ASP A 209 5.98 -11.21 6.42
C ASP A 209 7.20 -10.44 6.95
N GLN A 210 7.08 -9.94 8.17
CA GLN A 210 8.17 -9.23 8.87
C GLN A 210 9.32 -10.16 9.28
N LEU A 211 9.12 -11.48 9.25
CA LEU A 211 10.10 -12.48 9.64
C LEU A 211 10.86 -13.07 8.44
N GLY A 212 10.38 -12.85 7.20
CA GLY A 212 11.06 -13.29 5.98
C GLY A 212 10.99 -14.80 5.76
N HIS A 213 9.88 -15.43 6.14
CA HIS A 213 9.63 -16.84 5.82
C HIS A 213 9.58 -17.09 4.30
N GLY A 214 9.21 -16.06 3.54
CA GLY A 214 8.99 -16.17 2.12
C GLY A 214 7.66 -16.84 1.81
N GLU A 215 6.96 -16.35 0.79
CA GLU A 215 5.71 -16.94 0.31
C GLU A 215 5.84 -17.24 -1.18
N GLN A 216 5.38 -18.42 -1.61
CA GLN A 216 5.29 -18.75 -3.04
C GLN A 216 3.89 -18.46 -3.56
N ILE A 217 3.82 -17.84 -4.73
CA ILE A 217 2.56 -17.53 -5.43
C ILE A 217 2.61 -18.24 -6.77
N ALA A 218 1.72 -19.22 -6.95
CA ALA A 218 1.53 -19.87 -8.23
C ALA A 218 0.51 -19.08 -9.06
N ILE A 219 0.84 -18.84 -10.33
CA ILE A 219 -0.04 -18.24 -11.32
C ILE A 219 -0.11 -19.19 -12.52
N PRO A 220 -1.25 -19.89 -12.74
CA PRO A 220 -1.38 -20.81 -13.85
C PRO A 220 -1.52 -20.08 -15.19
N TYR A 221 -1.29 -20.78 -16.30
CA TYR A 221 -1.75 -20.30 -17.60
C TYR A 221 -3.28 -20.16 -17.62
N ALA A 222 -3.78 -19.05 -18.11
CA ALA A 222 -5.20 -18.92 -18.43
C ALA A 222 -5.51 -19.68 -19.73
N PRO A 223 -6.70 -20.31 -19.86
CA PRO A 223 -7.13 -20.91 -21.11
C PRO A 223 -7.14 -19.89 -22.26
N GLN A 224 -7.70 -18.71 -22.00
CA GLN A 224 -7.74 -17.59 -22.93
C GLN A 224 -6.39 -16.88 -22.98
N ALA A 225 -5.83 -16.72 -24.18
CA ALA A 225 -4.51 -16.13 -24.36
C ALA A 225 -4.52 -14.62 -24.05
N GLU A 226 -5.62 -13.92 -24.34
CA GLU A 226 -5.72 -12.46 -24.25
C GLU A 226 -5.60 -11.90 -22.83
N ILE A 227 -5.94 -12.68 -21.79
CA ILE A 227 -5.85 -12.30 -20.37
C ILE A 227 -4.80 -13.11 -19.58
N CYS A 228 -3.98 -13.90 -20.27
CA CYS A 228 -3.04 -14.80 -19.61
C CYS A 228 -1.81 -14.06 -19.06
N ALA A 229 -1.76 -13.86 -17.73
CA ALA A 229 -0.63 -13.22 -17.04
C ALA A 229 0.74 -13.84 -17.37
N VAL A 230 0.81 -15.19 -17.43
CA VAL A 230 2.07 -15.90 -17.70
C VAL A 230 2.60 -15.63 -19.11
N ARG A 231 1.73 -15.65 -20.13
CA ARG A 231 2.10 -15.36 -21.52
C ARG A 231 2.51 -13.90 -21.68
N ALA A 232 1.76 -12.97 -21.08
CA ALA A 232 2.11 -11.55 -21.08
C ALA A 232 3.46 -11.30 -20.41
N LEU A 233 3.72 -11.95 -19.27
CA LEU A 233 5.00 -11.86 -18.57
C LEU A 233 6.16 -12.39 -19.42
N LYS A 234 6.03 -13.58 -20.02
CA LYS A 234 7.06 -14.14 -20.90
C LYS A 234 7.35 -13.22 -22.09
N LYS A 235 6.31 -12.80 -22.80
CA LYS A 235 6.42 -11.86 -23.93
C LYS A 235 7.17 -10.58 -23.52
N TRP A 236 6.82 -10.00 -22.37
CA TRP A 236 7.50 -8.83 -21.83
C TRP A 236 8.99 -9.10 -21.53
N LEU A 237 9.31 -10.16 -20.78
CA LEU A 237 10.69 -10.48 -20.39
C LEU A 237 11.56 -10.76 -21.62
N ASP A 238 11.03 -11.51 -22.59
CA ASP A 238 11.73 -11.88 -23.82
C ASP A 238 11.95 -10.65 -24.70
N THR A 239 10.92 -9.86 -24.99
CA THR A 239 11.06 -8.67 -25.86
C THR A 239 11.92 -7.58 -25.21
N ALA A 240 11.86 -7.42 -23.89
CA ALA A 240 12.66 -6.45 -23.16
C ALA A 240 14.08 -6.94 -22.79
N GLN A 241 14.41 -8.22 -23.09
CA GLN A 241 15.70 -8.85 -22.79
C GLN A 241 16.07 -8.74 -21.30
N ILE A 242 15.11 -9.01 -20.41
CA ILE A 242 15.31 -8.97 -18.96
C ILE A 242 15.68 -10.36 -18.45
N HIS A 243 16.92 -10.51 -18.00
CA HIS A 243 17.46 -11.78 -17.48
C HIS A 243 17.99 -11.69 -16.03
N ARG A 244 17.81 -10.55 -15.37
CA ARG A 244 18.25 -10.31 -13.97
C ARG A 244 17.57 -9.09 -13.36
N GLY A 245 17.46 -9.05 -12.04
CA GLY A 245 16.97 -7.89 -11.29
C GLY A 245 15.49 -7.58 -11.53
N PRO A 246 15.03 -6.32 -11.30
CA PRO A 246 13.61 -6.00 -11.29
C PRO A 246 12.96 -6.23 -12.66
N ILE A 247 11.83 -6.95 -12.68
CA ILE A 247 11.13 -7.29 -13.94
C ILE A 247 10.31 -6.12 -14.49
N PHE A 248 9.82 -5.23 -13.63
CA PHE A 248 9.10 -4.03 -14.04
C PHE A 248 9.99 -2.81 -13.88
N ARG A 249 10.38 -2.23 -15.03
CA ARG A 249 11.31 -1.10 -15.11
C ARG A 249 10.62 0.11 -15.74
N PRO A 250 10.97 1.35 -15.33
CA PRO A 250 10.59 2.54 -16.06
C PRO A 250 11.17 2.48 -17.49
N ILE A 251 10.39 2.96 -18.45
CA ILE A 251 10.77 3.07 -19.85
C ILE A 251 10.89 4.56 -20.15
N THR A 252 11.98 4.96 -20.80
CA THR A 252 12.19 6.36 -21.22
C THR A 252 11.32 6.71 -22.43
N ARG A 253 11.26 8.00 -22.79
CA ARG A 253 10.52 8.45 -23.98
C ARG A 253 11.06 7.83 -25.28
N VAL A 254 12.34 7.46 -25.31
CA VAL A 254 13.00 6.80 -26.45
C VAL A 254 12.91 5.26 -26.35
N GLN A 255 11.97 4.74 -25.57
CA GLN A 255 11.71 3.30 -25.40
C GLN A 255 12.90 2.49 -24.83
N SER A 256 13.84 3.14 -24.13
CA SER A 256 14.92 2.45 -23.44
C SER A 256 14.55 2.10 -21.99
N LEU A 257 14.98 0.93 -21.52
CA LEU A 257 14.75 0.49 -20.15
C LEU A 257 15.74 1.14 -19.17
N ARG A 258 15.24 1.54 -18.00
CA ARG A 258 16.12 1.86 -16.86
C ARG A 258 16.47 0.61 -16.08
N ASN A 259 17.62 0.63 -15.38
CA ASN A 259 18.06 -0.48 -14.53
C ASN A 259 17.42 -0.50 -13.14
N THR A 260 16.58 0.48 -12.81
CA THR A 260 15.88 0.56 -11.53
C THR A 260 14.48 -0.03 -11.65
N GLN A 261 13.93 -0.50 -10.54
CA GLN A 261 12.52 -0.91 -10.47
C GLN A 261 11.55 0.26 -10.72
N LEU A 262 10.35 -0.08 -11.16
CA LEU A 262 9.23 0.83 -11.27
C LEU A 262 8.80 1.33 -9.87
N SER A 263 8.30 2.57 -9.79
CA SER A 263 7.71 3.05 -8.53
C SER A 263 6.35 2.40 -8.28
N ASP A 264 5.99 2.18 -7.01
CA ASP A 264 4.67 1.67 -6.63
C ASP A 264 3.53 2.62 -7.04
N LYS A 265 3.82 3.92 -7.15
CA LYS A 265 2.91 4.96 -7.68
C LYS A 265 2.60 4.75 -9.16
N SER A 266 3.59 4.33 -9.94
CA SER A 266 3.43 4.08 -11.39
C SER A 266 2.39 3.00 -11.67
N VAL A 267 2.25 1.99 -10.78
CA VAL A 267 1.18 0.98 -10.90
C VAL A 267 -0.20 1.63 -10.95
N ALA A 268 -0.45 2.65 -10.11
CA ALA A 268 -1.73 3.34 -10.10
C ALA A 268 -1.94 4.18 -11.37
N LEU A 269 -0.89 4.82 -11.89
CA LEU A 269 -0.95 5.60 -13.14
C LEU A 269 -1.21 4.70 -14.36
N ILE A 270 -0.55 3.53 -14.42
CA ILE A 270 -0.77 2.55 -15.48
C ILE A 270 -2.21 2.02 -15.42
N VAL A 271 -2.68 1.61 -14.24
CA VAL A 271 -4.08 1.19 -14.06
C VAL A 271 -5.05 2.27 -14.55
N LYS A 272 -4.86 3.53 -14.11
CA LYS A 272 -5.71 4.65 -14.52
C LYS A 272 -5.73 4.89 -16.02
N LYS A 273 -4.55 4.88 -16.66
CA LYS A 273 -4.41 5.01 -18.12
C LYS A 273 -5.31 3.99 -18.84
N TYR A 274 -5.20 2.71 -18.51
CA TYR A 274 -5.91 1.66 -19.26
C TYR A 274 -7.41 1.63 -18.96
N VAL A 275 -7.83 1.86 -17.71
CA VAL A 275 -9.27 1.98 -17.43
C VAL A 275 -9.89 3.23 -18.06
N GLY A 276 -9.12 4.33 -18.15
CA GLY A 276 -9.55 5.54 -18.86
C GLY A 276 -9.69 5.32 -20.36
N LEU A 277 -8.73 4.62 -20.99
CA LEU A 277 -8.84 4.18 -22.40
C LEU A 277 -10.04 3.27 -22.64
N ALA A 278 -10.45 2.49 -21.63
CA ALA A 278 -11.63 1.65 -21.66
C ALA A 278 -12.96 2.40 -21.42
N GLY A 279 -12.93 3.73 -21.26
CA GLY A 279 -14.12 4.55 -21.00
C GLY A 279 -14.62 4.51 -19.55
N LEU A 280 -13.84 3.96 -18.61
CA LEU A 280 -14.17 3.95 -17.20
C LEU A 280 -13.64 5.21 -16.50
N ASP A 281 -14.32 5.65 -15.44
CA ASP A 281 -13.84 6.77 -14.61
C ASP A 281 -12.56 6.38 -13.85
N GLU A 282 -11.41 6.84 -14.33
CA GLU A 282 -10.09 6.60 -13.75
C GLU A 282 -9.96 7.07 -12.29
N HIS A 283 -10.77 8.03 -11.83
CA HIS A 283 -10.75 8.49 -10.44
C HIS A 283 -11.25 7.41 -9.48
N LEU A 284 -12.03 6.45 -9.96
CA LEU A 284 -12.50 5.32 -9.16
C LEU A 284 -11.41 4.25 -8.99
N PHE A 285 -10.34 4.26 -9.77
CA PHE A 285 -9.32 3.20 -9.76
C PHE A 285 -7.97 3.65 -9.19
N ALA A 286 -7.18 2.67 -8.74
CA ALA A 286 -5.77 2.83 -8.34
C ALA A 286 -5.09 1.46 -8.39
N GLY A 287 -3.79 1.35 -8.08
CA GLY A 287 -3.13 0.05 -8.15
C GLY A 287 -3.63 -1.00 -7.13
N HIS A 288 -4.37 -0.64 -6.07
CA HIS A 288 -5.04 -1.65 -5.20
C HIS A 288 -6.29 -2.26 -5.86
N SER A 289 -6.78 -1.66 -6.94
CA SER A 289 -7.92 -2.16 -7.72
C SER A 289 -7.68 -3.55 -8.30
N LEU A 290 -6.42 -3.90 -8.61
CA LEU A 290 -6.06 -5.24 -9.11
C LEU A 290 -6.24 -6.33 -8.04
N ARG A 291 -5.68 -6.11 -6.84
CA ARG A 291 -5.80 -7.04 -5.71
C ARG A 291 -7.25 -7.16 -5.20
N ARG A 292 -7.97 -6.03 -5.11
CA ARG A 292 -9.41 -6.04 -4.80
C ARG A 292 -10.19 -6.77 -5.89
N GLY A 293 -9.82 -6.51 -7.15
CA GLY A 293 -10.32 -7.16 -8.35
C GLY A 293 -10.29 -8.68 -8.27
N PHE A 294 -9.11 -9.25 -8.00
CA PHE A 294 -8.96 -10.68 -7.81
C PHE A 294 -9.88 -11.21 -6.71
N ALA A 295 -9.84 -10.61 -5.51
CA ALA A 295 -10.60 -11.11 -4.37
C ALA A 295 -12.12 -11.06 -4.61
N THR A 296 -12.61 -9.98 -5.22
CA THR A 296 -14.03 -9.84 -5.58
C THR A 296 -14.42 -10.80 -6.71
N SER A 297 -13.59 -10.95 -7.75
CA SER A 297 -13.86 -11.88 -8.86
C SER A 297 -13.86 -13.33 -8.38
N ALA A 298 -12.92 -13.70 -7.51
CA ALA A 298 -12.87 -15.04 -6.94
C ALA A 298 -14.13 -15.35 -6.13
N ALA A 299 -14.63 -14.40 -5.35
CA ALA A 299 -15.89 -14.56 -4.63
C ALA A 299 -17.10 -14.71 -5.57
N GLN A 300 -17.16 -13.94 -6.67
CA GLN A 300 -18.20 -14.10 -7.69
C GLN A 300 -18.20 -15.49 -8.34
N HIS A 301 -17.03 -16.13 -8.39
CA HIS A 301 -16.84 -17.50 -8.88
C HIS A 301 -16.90 -18.57 -7.78
N ASP A 302 -17.50 -18.24 -6.61
CA ASP A 302 -17.71 -19.15 -5.48
C ASP A 302 -16.43 -19.79 -4.92
N ILE A 303 -15.28 -19.15 -5.13
CA ILE A 303 -14.03 -19.61 -4.53
C ILE A 303 -14.08 -19.38 -3.02
N ASP A 304 -13.73 -20.41 -2.26
CA ASP A 304 -13.80 -20.37 -0.79
C ASP A 304 -12.84 -19.32 -0.19
N ALA A 305 -13.21 -18.82 0.99
CA ALA A 305 -12.46 -17.76 1.67
C ALA A 305 -11.00 -18.14 1.94
N LEU A 306 -10.69 -19.41 2.25
CA LEU A 306 -9.32 -19.85 2.52
C LEU A 306 -8.47 -19.82 1.26
N THR A 307 -9.00 -20.27 0.12
CA THR A 307 -8.31 -20.19 -1.17
C THR A 307 -8.06 -18.73 -1.58
N ILE A 308 -9.04 -17.84 -1.41
CA ILE A 308 -8.85 -16.39 -1.62
C ILE A 308 -7.78 -15.85 -0.67
N MET A 309 -7.80 -16.21 0.62
CA MET A 309 -6.82 -15.79 1.62
C MET A 309 -5.40 -16.25 1.28
N ARG A 310 -5.21 -17.47 0.78
CA ARG A 310 -3.90 -17.99 0.35
C ARG A 310 -3.35 -17.17 -0.80
N GLN A 311 -4.12 -16.96 -1.86
CA GLN A 311 -3.65 -16.20 -3.02
C GLN A 311 -3.41 -14.73 -2.68
N THR A 312 -4.30 -14.13 -1.89
CA THR A 312 -4.18 -12.72 -1.52
C THR A 312 -3.20 -12.49 -0.37
N ARG A 313 -2.85 -13.50 0.44
CA ARG A 313 -2.01 -13.34 1.64
C ARG A 313 -2.64 -12.39 2.66
N HIS A 314 -3.96 -12.53 2.89
CA HIS A 314 -4.64 -11.84 3.99
C HIS A 314 -4.51 -12.68 5.27
N LYS A 315 -4.10 -12.04 6.37
CA LYS A 315 -4.03 -12.69 7.69
C LYS A 315 -5.37 -12.72 8.43
N SER A 316 -6.33 -11.89 8.01
CA SER A 316 -7.63 -11.75 8.66
C SER A 316 -8.73 -12.06 7.68
N GLU A 317 -9.57 -13.03 8.05
CA GLU A 317 -10.74 -13.45 7.30
C GLU A 317 -11.75 -12.30 7.15
N LYS A 318 -11.86 -11.41 8.15
CA LYS A 318 -12.72 -10.22 8.12
C LYS A 318 -12.51 -9.37 6.86
N MET A 319 -11.27 -9.24 6.39
CA MET A 319 -10.98 -8.47 5.17
C MET A 319 -11.43 -9.20 3.90
N VAL A 320 -11.38 -10.53 3.88
CA VAL A 320 -11.83 -11.34 2.75
C VAL A 320 -13.35 -11.41 2.70
N HIS A 321 -14.02 -11.54 3.85
CA HIS A 321 -15.49 -11.48 3.93
C HIS A 321 -16.06 -10.19 3.33
N ARG A 322 -15.40 -9.04 3.55
CA ARG A 322 -15.79 -7.79 2.89
C ARG A 322 -15.73 -7.87 1.35
N TYR A 323 -14.81 -8.63 0.78
CA TYR A 323 -14.76 -8.83 -0.68
C TYR A 323 -15.83 -9.82 -1.14
N ILE A 324 -16.15 -10.83 -0.33
CA ILE A 324 -17.22 -11.80 -0.59
C ILE A 324 -18.59 -11.10 -0.58
N GLU A 325 -18.91 -10.35 0.48
CA GLU A 325 -20.12 -9.54 0.57
C GLU A 325 -20.28 -8.60 -0.63
N GLN A 326 -19.18 -7.98 -1.07
CA GLN A 326 -19.20 -7.11 -2.24
C GLN A 326 -19.41 -7.88 -3.55
N GLY A 327 -18.73 -9.02 -3.74
CA GLY A 327 -18.85 -9.83 -4.96
C GLY A 327 -20.24 -10.43 -5.11
N ASN A 328 -20.87 -10.79 -4.00
CA ASN A 328 -22.16 -11.46 -3.96
C ASN A 328 -23.34 -10.53 -3.66
N ILE A 329 -23.14 -9.19 -3.65
CA ILE A 329 -24.17 -8.23 -3.23
C ILE A 329 -25.51 -8.38 -3.99
N PHE A 330 -25.47 -8.78 -5.26
CA PHE A 330 -26.66 -9.10 -6.06
C PHE A 330 -27.03 -10.59 -5.98
N LYS A 331 -26.04 -11.48 -5.91
CA LYS A 331 -26.25 -12.93 -5.85
C LYS A 331 -27.03 -13.34 -4.60
N ASP A 332 -26.63 -12.81 -3.44
CA ASP A 332 -27.26 -13.05 -2.13
C ASP A 332 -28.40 -12.08 -1.81
N ASN A 333 -28.77 -11.21 -2.77
CA ASN A 333 -29.88 -10.30 -2.58
C ASN A 333 -31.20 -11.09 -2.52
N ALA A 334 -32.06 -10.73 -1.56
CA ALA A 334 -33.39 -11.32 -1.42
C ALA A 334 -34.19 -11.24 -2.74
N LEU A 335 -34.08 -10.14 -3.48
CA LEU A 335 -34.76 -9.96 -4.77
C LEU A 335 -34.29 -10.97 -5.82
N ASN A 336 -32.99 -11.28 -5.89
CA ASN A 336 -32.49 -12.26 -6.85
C ASN A 336 -33.01 -13.67 -6.53
N ARG A 337 -33.19 -14.01 -5.25
CA ARG A 337 -33.83 -15.26 -4.83
C ARG A 337 -35.35 -15.27 -5.08
N MET A 338 -35.98 -14.10 -5.14
CA MET A 338 -37.40 -13.95 -5.47
C MET A 338 -37.67 -13.99 -6.97
N TYR A 339 -36.78 -13.43 -7.80
CA TYR A 339 -36.92 -13.42 -9.27
C TYR A 339 -36.59 -14.77 -9.93
N ASN A 340 -35.79 -15.61 -9.27
CA ASN A 340 -35.47 -16.96 -9.74
C ASN A 340 -36.43 -18.04 -9.20
N LYS A 341 -37.62 -17.65 -8.72
CA LYS A 341 -38.75 -18.57 -8.46
C LYS A 341 -39.70 -18.52 -9.64
#